data_AF-A0A356QP07-F1
#
_entry.id   AF-A0A356QP07-F1
#
_cell.length_a   1.000
_cell.length_b   1.000
_cell.length_c   1.000
_cell.angle_alpha   90.00
_cell.angle_beta   90.00
_cell.angle_gamma   90.00
#
_symmetry.space_group_name_H-M   'P 1'
#
loop_
_entity.id
_entity.type
_entity.pdbx_description
1 polymer ?
#
loop_
_entity_poly.entity_id
_entity_poly.type
_entity_poly.pdbx_seq_one_letter_code
_entity_poly.pdbx_strand_id
1 'polypeptide(L)' 'MVKHGNGQVFHVTDDESGCTLAAYLRQQISGTSWAVAERWIRNRRITIHGNICVDAARRLKTGEVVKFLDVP' A
#
# COMPACT_ATOMS: atom_id res chain seq x y z
N MET A 1 -10.55 -20.99 7.03
CA MET A 1 -9.94 -20.48 5.78
C MET A 1 -10.24 -18.99 5.73
N VAL A 2 -9.33 -18.14 6.20
CA VAL A 2 -9.61 -16.70 6.28
C VAL A 2 -9.51 -16.14 4.87
N LYS A 3 -10.65 -15.83 4.23
CA LYS A 3 -10.66 -15.13 2.95
C LYS A 3 -10.08 -13.73 3.19
N HIS A 4 -8.81 -13.53 2.87
CA HIS A 4 -8.21 -12.20 2.90
C HIS A 4 -9.07 -11.29 2.01
N GLY A 5 -9.71 -10.29 2.61
CA GLY A 5 -10.77 -9.48 2.00
C GLY A 5 -10.49 -9.03 0.56
N ASN A 6 -11.57 -8.80 -0.19
CA ASN A 6 -11.53 -8.20 -1.51
C ASN A 6 -10.59 -6.98 -1.46
N GLY A 7 -9.63 -6.88 -2.37
CA GLY A 7 -8.60 -5.85 -2.26
C GLY A 7 -7.51 -6.02 -3.30
N GLN A 8 -6.98 -4.91 -3.77
CA GLN A 8 -5.96 -4.88 -4.83
C GLN A 8 -4.58 -5.16 -4.24
N VAL A 9 -3.81 -6.03 -4.91
CA VAL A 9 -2.47 -6.45 -4.49
C VAL A 9 -1.44 -5.91 -5.48
N PHE A 10 -0.36 -5.35 -4.95
CA PHE A 10 0.77 -4.80 -5.68
C PHE A 10 2.06 -5.44 -5.18
N HIS A 11 2.94 -5.80 -6.11
CA HIS A 11 4.26 -6.36 -5.81
C HIS A 11 5.30 -5.26 -6.02
N VAL A 12 6.13 -5.01 -5.01
CA VAL A 12 7.19 -4.01 -5.10
C VAL A 12 8.32 -4.57 -5.95
N THR A 13 8.57 -3.93 -7.09
CA THR A 13 9.68 -4.23 -7.99
C THR A 13 10.97 -3.53 -7.54
N ASP A 14 12.07 -3.80 -8.23
CA ASP A 14 13.37 -3.21 -7.87
C ASP A 14 13.41 -1.70 -8.13
N ASP A 15 12.82 -1.25 -9.24
CA ASP A 15 12.68 0.18 -9.58
C ASP A 15 11.86 0.98 -8.55
N GLU A 16 11.01 0.30 -7.79
CA GLU A 16 10.13 0.90 -6.79
C GLU A 16 10.72 0.81 -5.37
N SER A 17 11.85 0.11 -5.22
CA SER A 17 12.55 -0.06 -3.95
C SER A 17 13.02 1.28 -3.40
N GLY A 18 12.89 1.48 -2.10
CA GLY A 18 13.25 2.73 -1.43
C GLY A 18 12.23 3.86 -1.58
N CYS A 19 11.21 3.75 -2.45
CA CYS A 19 10.09 4.69 -2.48
C CYS A 19 9.29 4.64 -1.17
N THR A 20 8.71 5.78 -0.78
CA THR A 20 7.79 5.81 0.37
C THR A 20 6.47 5.12 0.02
N LEU A 21 5.79 4.54 1.02
CA LEU A 21 4.52 3.88 0.82
C LEU A 21 3.48 4.79 0.15
N ALA A 22 3.40 6.07 0.57
CA ALA A 22 2.49 7.03 -0.06
C ALA A 22 2.86 7.33 -1.52
N ALA A 23 4.16 7.46 -1.84
CA ALA A 23 4.62 7.69 -3.21
C ALA A 23 4.28 6.49 -4.11
N TYR A 24 4.56 5.29 -3.61
CA TYR A 24 4.27 4.04 -4.30
C TYR A 24 2.78 3.90 -4.63
N LEU A 25 1.89 4.09 -3.65
CA LEU A 25 0.44 3.98 -3.88
C LEU A 25 -0.08 4.99 -4.91
N ARG A 26 0.49 6.20 -4.95
CA ARG A 26 0.15 7.19 -5.97
C ARG A 26 0.54 6.76 -7.38
N GLN A 27 1.67 6.07 -7.52
CA GLN A 27 2.14 5.57 -8.81
C GLN A 27 1.31 4.37 -9.27
N GLN A 28 0.97 3.46 -8.34
CA GLN A 28 0.18 2.27 -8.64
C GLN A 28 -1.29 2.59 -8.98
N ILE A 29 -1.88 3.60 -8.35
CA ILE A 29 -3.29 3.96 -8.52
C ILE A 29 -3.37 5.33 -9.18
N SER A 30 -3.48 5.31 -10.51
CA SER A 30 -3.61 6.51 -11.35
C SER A 30 -4.67 7.48 -10.82
N GLY A 31 -4.33 8.77 -10.77
CA GLY A 31 -5.22 9.82 -10.27
C GLY A 31 -5.25 9.98 -8.75
N THR A 32 -4.49 9.17 -7.99
CA THR A 32 -4.42 9.32 -6.53
C THR A 32 -3.59 10.54 -6.13
N SER A 33 -4.16 11.38 -5.26
CA SER A 33 -3.45 12.50 -4.63
C SER A 33 -2.72 12.06 -3.36
N TRP A 34 -1.76 12.87 -2.90
CA TRP A 34 -1.01 12.61 -1.65
C TRP A 34 -1.95 12.44 -0.45
N ALA A 35 -2.90 13.36 -0.30
CA ALA A 35 -3.86 13.35 0.80
C ALA A 35 -4.72 12.07 0.80
N VAL A 36 -5.08 11.56 -0.38
CA VAL A 36 -5.84 10.31 -0.51
C VAL A 36 -4.99 9.10 -0.10
N ALA A 37 -3.75 9.00 -0.59
CA ALA A 37 -2.84 7.92 -0.22
C ALA A 37 -2.59 7.90 1.30
N GLU A 38 -2.28 9.05 1.90
CA GLU A 38 -2.12 9.17 3.34
C GLU A 38 -3.38 8.78 4.13
N ARG A 39 -4.56 9.18 3.64
CA ARG A 39 -5.83 8.83 4.29
C ARG A 39 -6.03 7.33 4.32
N TRP A 40 -5.75 6.61 3.23
CA TRP A 40 -5.85 5.15 3.20
C TRP A 40 -4.91 4.49 4.18
N ILE A 41 -3.65 4.94 4.22
CA ILE A 41 -2.62 4.43 5.12
C ILE A 41 -3.05 4.66 6.59
N ARG A 42 -3.41 5.89 6.95
CA ARG A 42 -3.86 6.24 8.31
C ARG A 42 -5.12 5.49 8.74
N ASN A 43 -6.05 5.28 7.81
CA ASN A 43 -7.29 4.54 8.06
C ASN A 43 -7.12 3.01 8.00
N ARG A 44 -5.88 2.50 8.09
CA ARG A 44 -5.58 1.06 8.15
C ARG A 44 -6.10 0.29 6.93
N ARG A 45 -6.16 0.92 5.76
CA ARG A 45 -6.56 0.28 4.51
C ARG A 45 -5.40 -0.36 3.76
N ILE A 46 -4.18 -0.26 4.27
CA ILE A 46 -2.98 -0.78 3.62
C ILE A 46 -2.32 -1.83 4.49
N THR A 47 -1.94 -2.93 3.86
CA THR A 47 -1.12 -3.97 4.48
C THR A 47 0.15 -4.22 3.69
N ILE A 48 1.22 -4.60 4.39
CA ILE A 48 2.49 -5.04 3.82
C ILE A 48 2.76 -6.44 4.37
N HIS A 49 2.87 -7.43 3.49
CA HIS A 49 2.92 -8.86 3.88
C HIS A 49 1.82 -9.27 4.86
N GLY A 50 0.61 -8.70 4.70
CA GLY A 50 -0.55 -8.98 5.55
C GLY A 50 -0.59 -8.21 6.87
N ASN A 51 0.43 -7.41 7.21
CA ASN A 51 0.43 -6.55 8.39
C ASN A 51 -0.04 -5.14 8.05
N ILE A 52 -0.97 -4.60 8.84
CA ILE A 52 -1.45 -3.22 8.67
C ILE A 52 -0.29 -2.24 8.79
N CYS A 53 -0.17 -1.34 7.82
CA CYS A 53 0.83 -0.27 7.81
C CYS A 53 0.13 1.09 7.86
N VAL A 54 0.48 1.90 8.86
CA VAL A 54 -0.05 3.26 9.06
C VAL A 54 0.99 4.36 8.88
N ASP A 55 2.24 3.98 8.57
CA ASP A 55 3.32 4.92 8.28
C ASP A 55 3.41 5.19 6.77
N ALA A 56 3.08 6.42 6.39
CA ALA A 56 3.10 6.87 4.99
C ALA A 56 4.52 7.09 4.44
N ALA A 57 5.48 7.40 5.32
CA ALA A 57 6.86 7.67 4.97
C ALA A 57 7.73 6.40 4.93
N ARG A 58 7.20 5.26 5.39
CA ARG A 58 7.89 3.96 5.35
C ARG A 58 8.41 3.68 3.96
N ARG A 59 9.71 3.38 3.86
CA ARG A 59 10.33 2.94 2.60
C ARG A 59 10.03 1.47 2.33
N LEU A 60 9.66 1.19 1.09
CA LEU A 60 9.41 -0.16 0.61
C LEU A 60 10.70 -0.85 0.19
N LYS A 61 10.67 -2.18 0.18
CA LYS A 61 11.77 -3.03 -0.32
C LYS A 61 11.27 -3.92 -1.45
N THR A 62 12.17 -4.25 -2.38
CA THR A 62 11.91 -5.24 -3.44
C THR A 62 11.34 -6.54 -2.88
N GLY A 63 10.31 -7.08 -3.52
CA GLY A 63 9.64 -8.32 -3.11
C GLY A 63 8.59 -8.14 -2.00
N GLU A 64 8.45 -6.94 -1.44
CA GLU A 64 7.34 -6.65 -0.53
C GLU A 64 5.99 -6.72 -1.26
N VAL A 65 4.97 -7.22 -0.55
CA VAL A 65 3.60 -7.31 -1.08
C VAL A 65 2.74 -6.29 -0.38
N VAL A 66 2.32 -5.26 -1.11
CA VAL A 66 1.43 -4.21 -0.63
C VAL A 66 0.01 -4.56 -1.05
N LYS A 67 -0.92 -4.65 -0.10
CA LYS A 67 -2.33 -4.89 -0.39
C LYS A 67 -3.18 -3.75 0.12
N PHE A 68 -3.98 -3.17 -0.78
CA PHE A 68 -5.05 -2.24 -0.47
C PHE A 68 -6.32 -3.02 -0.15
N LEU A 69 -6.87 -2.77 1.04
CA LEU A 69 -8.05 -3.45 1.56
C LEU A 69 -9.31 -2.69 1.13
N ASP A 70 -10.21 -3.39 0.44
CA ASP A 70 -11.57 -2.91 0.18
C ASP A 70 -12.43 -3.23 1.42
N VAL A 71 -12.26 -2.41 2.46
CA VAL A 71 -13.06 -2.49 3.68
C VAL A 71 -14.21 -1.46 3.60
N PRO A 72 -15.46 -1.87 3.85
CA PRO A 72 -16.62 -0.97 3.91
C PRO A 72 -16.40 0.24 4.84
#